data_AF-A0A965B0P5-F1
#
_entry.id   AF-A0A965B0P5-F1
#
_cell.length_a   1.000
_cell.length_b   1.000
_cell.length_c   1.000
_cell.angle_alpha   90.00
_cell.angle_beta   90.00
_cell.angle_gamma   90.00
#
_symmetry.space_group_name_H-M   'P 1'
#
loop_
_entity.id
_entity.type
_entity.pdbx_description
1 polymer ?
#
loop_
_entity_poly.entity_id
_entity_poly.type
_entity_poly.pdbx_seq_one_letter_code
_entity_poly.pdbx_strand_id
1 'polypeptide(L)'
;MKNNKSFLMSFLLISLCGDVLLLNAQTKIAKNSASSSINLKKVYVHDGKLSRKIILHFSKKPVVTYAPESIHEKERDENGLLKMTFFMPLVTVHDEANKEALESLSGMHSKDYGLSFSQVTKPMQGIKCLVAFNPDKEGFEYKTFQSITGDEGVMLQFYHQDILRKISESNNIRMQASVTLKKSTSSVLKKK
;
A
#
# COMPACT_ATOMS: atom_id res chain seq x y z
N MET A 1 -28.13 14.23 -30.12
CA MET A 1 -26.72 14.49 -29.75
C MET A 1 -26.70 15.49 -28.60
N LYS A 2 -26.64 15.01 -27.35
CA LYS A 2 -26.69 15.84 -26.14
C LYS A 2 -25.30 15.97 -25.52
N ASN A 3 -25.04 17.18 -25.02
CA ASN A 3 -23.81 17.74 -24.46
C ASN A 3 -22.99 16.84 -23.53
N ASN A 4 -21.84 16.33 -24.00
CA ASN A 4 -20.80 15.69 -23.17
C ASN A 4 -19.71 16.66 -22.67
N LYS A 5 -19.81 17.97 -22.95
CA LYS A 5 -18.76 18.95 -22.60
C LYS A 5 -18.74 19.36 -21.13
N SER A 6 -19.82 19.14 -20.38
CA SER A 6 -19.91 19.56 -18.97
C SER A 6 -19.16 18.64 -18.01
N PHE A 7 -18.97 17.37 -18.36
CA PHE A 7 -18.41 16.37 -17.45
C PHE A 7 -16.86 16.43 -17.37
N LEU A 8 -16.22 16.76 -18.49
CA LEU A 8 -14.76 16.91 -18.58
C LEU A 8 -14.19 18.10 -17.79
N MET A 9 -14.98 19.17 -17.61
CA MET A 9 -14.58 20.35 -16.83
C MET A 9 -14.59 20.09 -15.32
N SER A 10 -15.54 19.27 -14.83
CA SER A 10 -15.62 18.91 -13.41
C SER A 10 -14.46 18.00 -12.98
N PHE A 11 -14.00 17.09 -13.84
CA PHE A 11 -12.85 16.21 -13.56
C PHE A 11 -11.52 16.98 -13.46
N LEU A 12 -11.31 18.00 -14.30
CA LEU A 12 -10.11 18.84 -14.27
C LEU A 12 -10.01 19.69 -12.99
N LEU A 13 -11.14 20.16 -12.45
CA LEU A 13 -11.18 20.96 -11.23
C LEU A 13 -10.93 20.12 -9.95
N ILE A 14 -11.39 18.86 -9.92
CA ILE A 14 -11.17 17.97 -8.77
C ILE A 14 -9.69 17.54 -8.69
N SER A 15 -9.05 17.27 -9.83
CA SER A 15 -7.60 16.98 -9.88
C SER A 15 -6.74 18.14 -9.36
N LEU A 16 -7.13 19.38 -9.67
CA LEU A 16 -6.41 20.59 -9.22
C LEU A 16 -6.52 20.84 -7.71
N CYS A 17 -7.62 20.43 -7.06
CA CYS A 17 -7.78 20.61 -5.61
C CYS A 17 -6.97 19.60 -4.78
N GLY A 18 -6.81 18.36 -5.25
CA GLY A 18 -5.98 17.35 -4.59
C GLY A 18 -4.51 17.78 -4.49
N ASP A 19 -3.98 18.36 -5.57
CA ASP A 19 -2.61 18.86 -5.62
C ASP A 19 -2.36 20.06 -4.68
N VAL A 20 -3.36 20.93 -4.50
CA VAL A 20 -3.27 22.10 -3.59
C VAL A 20 -3.26 21.68 -2.12
N LEU A 21 -4.06 20.69 -1.73
CA LEU A 21 -4.05 20.16 -0.35
C LEU A 21 -2.72 19.46 -0.03
N LEU A 22 -2.17 18.71 -0.99
CA LEU A 22 -0.82 18.16 -0.90
C LEU A 22 0.23 19.26 -0.71
N LEU A 23 0.15 20.35 -1.47
CA LEU A 23 1.07 21.49 -1.37
C LEU A 23 1.10 22.12 0.04
N ASN A 24 -0.07 22.30 0.67
CA ASN A 24 -0.16 22.91 2.00
C ASN A 24 0.35 21.98 3.11
N ALA A 25 0.12 20.68 3.03
CA ALA A 25 0.71 19.72 3.96
C ALA A 25 2.25 19.66 3.80
N GLN A 26 2.74 19.77 2.57
CA GLN A 26 4.16 19.74 2.23
C GLN A 26 4.95 20.95 2.76
N THR A 27 4.38 22.16 2.74
CA THR A 27 5.09 23.38 3.18
C THR A 27 5.40 23.40 4.68
N LYS A 28 4.58 22.78 5.54
CA LYS A 28 4.88 22.63 6.97
C LYS A 28 6.01 21.62 7.22
N ILE A 29 6.08 20.55 6.44
CA ILE A 29 7.12 19.52 6.55
C ILE A 29 8.48 20.07 6.11
N ALA A 30 8.51 20.84 5.01
CA ALA A 30 9.73 21.42 4.47
C ALA A 30 10.41 22.44 5.40
N LYS A 31 9.65 23.17 6.23
CA LYS A 31 10.21 24.20 7.12
C LYS A 31 10.91 23.64 8.36
N ASN A 32 10.55 22.42 8.80
CA ASN A 32 11.15 21.79 9.99
C ASN A 32 12.30 20.82 9.67
N SER A 33 12.46 20.43 8.39
CA SER A 33 13.50 19.50 7.96
C SER A 33 14.63 20.25 7.27
N ALA A 34 15.42 21.01 8.04
CA ALA A 34 16.63 21.63 7.53
C ALA A 34 17.65 20.56 7.08
N SER A 35 17.84 20.48 5.76
CA SER A 35 19.11 20.21 5.06
C SER A 35 19.66 18.79 4.84
N SER A 36 18.87 17.71 4.89
CA SER A 36 19.40 16.43 4.35
C SER A 36 18.39 15.71 3.49
N SER A 37 18.76 15.48 2.22
CA SER A 37 18.04 14.58 1.33
C SER A 37 17.95 13.17 1.95
N ILE A 38 16.86 12.49 1.68
CA ILE A 38 16.64 11.11 2.13
C ILE A 38 16.94 10.20 0.94
N ASN A 39 18.11 9.57 0.96
CA ASN A 39 18.48 8.68 -0.14
C ASN A 39 17.76 7.33 -0.01
N LEU A 40 17.15 6.84 -1.08
CA LEU A 40 16.73 5.44 -1.22
C LEU A 40 17.97 4.57 -1.36
N LYS A 41 18.17 3.66 -0.39
CA LYS A 41 19.32 2.76 -0.34
C LYS A 41 19.09 1.48 -1.12
N LYS A 42 17.95 0.83 -0.91
CA LYS A 42 17.66 -0.49 -1.47
C LYS A 42 16.16 -0.70 -1.68
N VAL A 43 15.82 -1.45 -2.72
CA VAL A 43 14.47 -1.94 -2.99
C VAL A 43 14.48 -3.47 -2.93
N TYR A 44 13.59 -4.06 -2.14
CA TYR A 44 13.40 -5.51 -2.08
C TYR A 44 11.97 -5.88 -2.43
N VAL A 45 11.83 -7.00 -3.12
CA VAL A 45 10.54 -7.61 -3.44
C VAL A 45 10.54 -9.03 -2.89
N HIS A 46 9.57 -9.34 -2.06
CA HIS A 46 9.36 -10.69 -1.52
C HIS A 46 8.02 -11.23 -1.97
N ASP A 47 8.07 -12.26 -2.82
CA ASP A 47 6.92 -12.96 -3.35
C ASP A 47 6.66 -14.22 -2.53
N GLY A 48 5.80 -14.08 -1.53
CA GLY A 48 5.33 -15.19 -0.71
C GLY A 48 4.02 -15.77 -1.23
N LYS A 49 3.73 -17.02 -0.84
CA LYS A 49 2.46 -17.68 -1.17
C LYS A 49 1.22 -16.94 -0.63
N LEU A 50 1.35 -16.25 0.50
CA LEU A 50 0.24 -15.57 1.18
C LEU A 50 0.21 -14.07 0.92
N SER A 51 1.35 -13.50 0.53
CA SER A 51 1.52 -12.07 0.43
C SER A 51 2.71 -11.70 -0.43
N ARG A 52 2.58 -10.60 -1.17
CA ARG A 52 3.69 -9.90 -1.82
C ARG A 52 4.09 -8.69 -0.99
N LYS A 53 5.38 -8.51 -0.75
CA LYS A 53 5.93 -7.36 0.00
C LYS A 53 6.91 -6.60 -0.86
N ILE A 54 6.75 -5.28 -0.92
CA ILE A 54 7.71 -4.36 -1.48
C ILE A 54 8.29 -3.56 -0.33
N ILE A 55 9.61 -3.58 -0.20
CA ILE A 55 10.33 -2.96 0.91
C ILE A 55 11.32 -1.95 0.35
N LEU A 56 11.20 -0.70 0.80
CA LEU A 56 12.06 0.42 0.43
C LEU A 56 12.89 0.80 1.66
N HIS A 57 14.20 0.71 1.58
CA HIS A 57 15.12 1.14 2.65
C HIS A 57 15.69 2.52 2.36
N PHE A 58 15.79 3.35 3.38
CA PHE A 58 16.22 4.73 3.28
C PHE A 58 17.39 5.03 4.22
N SER A 59 18.14 6.07 3.88
CA SER A 59 19.21 6.59 4.73
C SER A 59 18.72 7.21 6.04
N LYS A 60 17.49 7.71 6.05
CA LYS A 60 16.80 8.30 7.20
C LYS A 60 15.33 7.96 7.12
N LYS A 61 14.61 8.11 8.24
CA LYS A 61 13.18 7.83 8.30
C LYS A 61 12.42 8.70 7.29
N PRO A 62 11.79 8.13 6.26
CA PRO A 62 11.05 8.91 5.29
C PRO A 62 9.79 9.48 5.93
N VAL A 63 9.46 10.71 5.59
CA VAL A 63 8.10 11.22 5.78
C VAL A 63 7.25 10.61 4.67
N VAL A 64 6.10 10.05 5.01
CA VAL A 64 5.16 9.53 4.03
C VAL A 64 3.83 10.24 4.23
N THR A 65 3.42 10.94 3.19
CA THR A 65 2.12 11.60 3.14
C THR A 65 1.16 10.72 2.34
N TYR A 66 0.03 10.40 2.97
CA TYR A 66 -1.09 9.73 2.31
C TYR A 66 -2.03 10.81 1.77
N ALA A 67 -2.21 10.83 0.45
CA ALA A 67 -3.20 11.66 -0.19
C ALA A 67 -4.40 10.76 -0.56
N PRO A 68 -5.48 10.76 0.23
CA PRO A 68 -6.74 10.23 -0.28
C PRO A 68 -7.16 11.15 -1.43
N GLU A 69 -7.33 10.60 -2.64
CA GLU A 69 -7.79 11.38 -3.81
C GLU A 69 -9.18 12.00 -3.56
N SER A 70 -9.96 11.43 -2.64
CA SER A 70 -11.15 12.03 -2.05
C SER A 70 -11.25 11.67 -0.56
N ILE A 71 -11.44 12.67 0.31
CA ILE A 71 -11.70 12.48 1.76
C ILE A 71 -13.11 11.89 1.98
N HIS A 72 -13.93 11.90 0.93
CA HIS A 72 -15.28 11.38 0.91
C HIS A 72 -15.34 10.25 -0.11
N GLU A 73 -15.57 9.04 0.40
CA GLU A 73 -15.72 7.79 -0.34
C GLU A 73 -14.44 7.21 -0.94
N LYS A 74 -14.23 5.93 -0.63
CA LYS A 74 -13.29 5.05 -1.33
C LYS A 74 -13.73 4.98 -2.80
N GLU A 75 -13.38 5.98 -3.62
CA GLU A 75 -13.71 5.98 -5.04
C GLU A 75 -13.03 4.76 -5.66
N ARG A 76 -13.85 3.73 -5.90
CA ARG A 76 -13.47 2.63 -6.76
C ARG A 76 -13.52 3.17 -8.18
N ASP A 77 -12.49 2.89 -8.98
CA ASP A 77 -12.55 3.21 -10.39
C ASP A 77 -13.61 2.36 -11.13
N GLU A 78 -13.77 2.59 -12.44
CA GLU A 78 -14.70 1.82 -13.29
C GLU A 78 -14.47 0.30 -13.22
N ASN A 79 -13.27 -0.13 -12.81
CA ASN A 79 -12.88 -1.53 -12.66
C ASN A 79 -13.04 -2.05 -11.23
N GLY A 80 -13.58 -1.24 -10.31
CA GLY A 80 -13.75 -1.61 -8.91
C GLY A 80 -12.46 -1.51 -8.07
N LEU A 81 -11.38 -0.93 -8.60
CA LEU A 81 -10.10 -0.83 -7.90
C LEU A 81 -10.08 0.38 -6.97
N LEU A 82 -9.65 0.17 -5.74
CA LEU A 82 -9.34 1.23 -4.79
C LEU A 82 -7.95 1.79 -5.09
N LYS A 83 -7.85 3.12 -5.24
CA LYS A 83 -6.61 3.82 -5.48
C LYS A 83 -6.10 4.52 -4.22
N MET A 84 -4.79 4.48 -4.02
CA MET A 84 -4.09 5.11 -2.91
C MET A 84 -2.80 5.74 -3.43
N THR A 85 -2.59 7.01 -3.11
CA THR A 85 -1.38 7.74 -3.48
C THR A 85 -0.55 8.04 -2.23
N PHE A 86 0.68 7.54 -2.24
CA PHE A 86 1.70 7.79 -1.23
C PHE A 86 2.74 8.73 -1.81
N PHE A 87 3.06 9.80 -1.10
CA PHE A 87 4.13 10.69 -1.48
C PHE A 87 5.20 10.75 -0.39
N MET A 88 6.44 10.48 -0.79
CA MET A 88 7.64 10.49 0.05
C MET A 88 8.50 11.70 -0.34
N PRO A 89 8.25 12.89 0.26
CA PRO A 89 9.00 14.09 -0.04
C PRO A 89 10.47 13.97 0.36
N LEU A 90 11.32 14.74 -0.31
CA LEU A 90 12.76 14.85 -0.11
C LEU A 90 13.53 13.55 -0.32
N VAL A 91 12.87 12.52 -0.85
CA VAL A 91 13.50 11.27 -1.23
C VAL A 91 14.19 11.40 -2.58
N THR A 92 15.44 10.97 -2.66
CA THR A 92 16.23 10.92 -3.89
C THR A 92 16.67 9.50 -4.20
N VAL A 93 16.73 9.16 -5.49
CA VAL A 93 17.22 7.86 -5.98
C VAL A 93 18.48 8.11 -6.80
N HIS A 94 19.63 7.90 -6.18
CA HIS A 94 20.93 8.11 -6.83
C HIS A 94 21.41 6.88 -7.60
N ASP A 95 21.18 5.70 -7.03
CA ASP A 95 21.63 4.42 -7.57
C ASP A 95 20.75 3.96 -8.74
N GLU A 96 21.37 3.62 -9.86
CA GLU A 96 20.68 3.21 -11.09
C GLU A 96 19.94 1.88 -10.89
N ALA A 97 20.52 0.95 -10.12
CA ALA A 97 19.87 -0.32 -9.80
C ALA A 97 18.54 -0.12 -9.05
N ASN A 98 18.48 0.89 -8.17
CA ASN A 98 17.24 1.25 -7.49
C ASN A 98 16.23 1.91 -8.43
N LYS A 99 16.68 2.70 -9.43
CA LYS A 99 15.76 3.27 -10.44
C LYS A 99 15.15 2.15 -11.29
N GLU A 100 15.98 1.26 -11.82
CA GLU A 100 15.54 0.09 -12.61
C GLU A 100 14.58 -0.80 -11.80
N ALA A 101 14.85 -1.00 -10.51
CA ALA A 101 13.96 -1.75 -9.63
C ALA A 101 12.58 -1.08 -9.45
N LEU A 102 12.55 0.24 -9.26
CA LEU A 102 11.30 1.00 -9.17
C LEU A 102 10.53 1.01 -10.51
N GLU A 103 11.24 1.11 -11.64
CA GLU A 103 10.63 1.03 -12.97
C GLU A 103 10.05 -0.36 -13.25
N SER A 104 10.78 -1.41 -12.88
CA SER A 104 10.31 -2.80 -13.00
C SER A 104 9.06 -3.04 -12.15
N LEU A 105 9.00 -2.45 -10.95
CA LEU A 105 7.81 -2.49 -10.10
C LEU A 105 6.63 -1.72 -10.70
N SER A 106 6.88 -0.62 -11.42
CA SER A 106 5.84 0.12 -12.13
C SER A 106 5.20 -0.64 -13.27
N GLY A 107 5.86 -1.70 -13.77
CA GLY A 107 5.27 -2.63 -14.72
C GLY A 107 4.47 -3.76 -14.07
N MET A 108 4.53 -3.92 -12.74
CA MET A 108 3.80 -4.96 -12.02
C MET A 108 2.32 -4.62 -11.91
N HIS A 109 1.58 -5.05 -12.91
CA HIS A 109 0.12 -5.05 -12.91
C HIS A 109 -0.38 -6.48 -12.97
N SER A 110 -1.24 -6.83 -12.03
CA SER A 110 -2.14 -7.97 -12.15
C SER A 110 -3.56 -7.47 -12.42
N LYS A 111 -4.48 -8.39 -12.70
CA LYS A 111 -5.90 -8.05 -12.82
C LYS A 111 -6.45 -7.40 -11.54
N ASP A 112 -5.88 -7.75 -10.40
CA ASP A 112 -6.47 -7.46 -9.08
C ASP A 112 -5.68 -6.43 -8.26
N TYR A 113 -4.48 -6.05 -8.69
CA TYR A 113 -3.74 -4.91 -8.16
C TYR A 113 -2.64 -4.41 -9.10
N GLY A 114 -2.21 -3.17 -8.91
CA GLY A 114 -1.09 -2.53 -9.58
C GLY A 114 -0.33 -1.61 -8.64
N LEU A 115 0.95 -1.43 -8.93
CA LEU A 115 1.85 -0.55 -8.21
C LEU A 115 2.62 0.29 -9.21
N SER A 116 2.77 1.59 -8.98
CA SER A 116 3.65 2.40 -9.80
C SER A 116 4.42 3.42 -8.97
N PHE A 117 5.70 3.57 -9.31
CA PHE A 117 6.60 4.54 -8.73
C PHE A 117 6.97 5.58 -9.79
N SER A 118 6.93 6.85 -9.39
CA SER A 118 7.36 7.97 -10.22
C SER A 118 8.16 8.95 -9.39
N GLN A 119 9.24 9.48 -9.97
CA GLN A 119 9.96 10.58 -9.36
C GLN A 119 9.20 11.89 -9.60
N VAL A 120 8.99 12.64 -8.54
CA VAL A 120 8.36 13.97 -8.60
C VAL A 120 9.48 14.99 -8.46
N THR A 121 9.54 15.96 -9.37
CA THR A 121 10.53 17.06 -9.33
C THR A 121 9.91 18.38 -8.86
N LYS A 122 8.59 18.55 -9.04
CA LYS A 122 7.83 19.75 -8.66
C LYS A 122 6.47 19.36 -8.07
N PRO A 123 5.94 20.12 -7.09
CA PRO A 123 6.54 21.30 -6.44
C PRO A 123 7.69 20.94 -5.50
N MET A 124 7.77 19.68 -5.07
CA MET A 124 8.74 19.16 -4.13
C MET A 124 9.36 17.88 -4.67
N GLN A 125 10.68 17.78 -4.62
CA GLN A 125 11.37 16.57 -5.04
C GLN A 125 10.98 15.40 -4.12
N GLY A 126 10.73 14.22 -4.68
CA GLY A 126 10.40 13.03 -3.92
C GLY A 126 10.03 11.84 -4.78
N ILE A 127 9.51 10.80 -4.15
CA ILE A 127 8.94 9.63 -4.83
C ILE A 127 7.43 9.59 -4.59
N LYS A 128 6.65 9.49 -5.68
CA LYS A 128 5.22 9.18 -5.63
C LYS A 128 5.02 7.70 -5.92
N CYS A 129 4.28 7.03 -5.05
CA CYS A 129 3.86 5.64 -5.19
C CYS A 129 2.34 5.60 -5.30
N LEU A 130 1.85 5.10 -6.43
CA LEU A 130 0.42 4.86 -6.66
C LEU A 130 0.15 3.38 -6.53
N VAL A 131 -0.81 3.06 -5.66
CA VAL A 131 -1.27 1.70 -5.38
C VAL A 131 -2.71 1.61 -5.84
N ALA A 132 -3.02 0.61 -6.65
CA ALA A 132 -4.39 0.28 -7.04
C ALA A 132 -4.66 -1.18 -6.70
N PHE A 133 -5.78 -1.51 -6.07
CA PHE A 133 -6.11 -2.91 -5.77
C PHE A 133 -7.61 -3.15 -5.61
N ASN A 134 -8.05 -4.37 -5.91
CA ASN A 134 -9.41 -4.80 -5.68
C ASN A 134 -9.56 -5.23 -4.20
N PRO A 135 -10.28 -4.47 -3.35
CA PRO A 135 -10.39 -4.76 -1.93
C PRO A 135 -11.18 -6.03 -1.58
N ASP A 136 -11.85 -6.65 -2.56
CA ASP A 136 -12.60 -7.89 -2.37
C ASP A 136 -11.72 -9.14 -2.62
N LYS A 137 -10.53 -8.94 -3.20
CA LYS A 137 -9.57 -9.99 -3.56
C LYS A 137 -8.21 -9.82 -2.90
N GLU A 138 -7.76 -8.58 -2.77
CA GLU A 138 -6.47 -8.22 -2.22
C GLU A 138 -6.67 -7.37 -0.96
N GLY A 139 -5.96 -7.74 0.11
CA GLY A 139 -5.74 -6.87 1.26
C GLY A 139 -4.49 -6.04 1.01
N PHE A 140 -4.46 -4.80 1.49
CA PHE A 140 -3.29 -3.95 1.39
C PHE A 140 -2.95 -3.35 2.74
N GLU A 141 -1.66 -3.35 3.07
CA GLU A 141 -1.13 -2.74 4.29
C GLU A 141 0.15 -1.96 3.97
N TYR A 142 0.24 -0.78 4.58
CA TYR A 142 1.43 0.06 4.57
C TYR A 142 1.98 0.19 5.99
N LYS A 143 3.30 0.06 6.14
CA LYS A 143 4.00 0.24 7.42
C LYS A 143 5.35 0.93 7.23
N THR A 144 5.73 1.80 8.15
CA THR A 144 7.13 2.20 8.34
C THR A 144 7.78 1.29 9.37
N PHE A 145 9.06 0.97 9.20
CA PHE A 145 9.81 0.16 10.15
C PHE A 145 11.27 0.59 10.23
N GLN A 146 11.96 0.15 11.27
CA GLN A 146 13.41 0.20 11.38
C GLN A 146 13.93 -1.24 11.33
N SER A 147 14.87 -1.53 10.44
CA SER A 147 15.46 -2.86 10.29
C SER A 147 16.35 -3.20 11.49
N ILE A 148 16.70 -4.48 11.62
CA ILE A 148 17.68 -4.94 12.63
C ILE A 148 19.05 -4.30 12.38
N THR A 149 19.37 -3.95 11.14
CA THR A 149 20.61 -3.23 10.78
C THR A 149 20.53 -1.72 11.04
N GLY A 150 19.41 -1.21 11.57
CA GLY A 150 19.19 0.21 11.86
C GLY A 150 18.73 1.03 10.65
N ASP A 151 18.51 0.41 9.49
CA ASP A 151 18.00 1.10 8.31
C ASP A 151 16.50 1.37 8.45
N GLU A 152 16.10 2.60 8.17
CA GLU A 152 14.68 2.98 8.15
C GLU A 152 14.04 2.51 6.84
N GLY A 153 12.76 2.12 6.88
CA GLY A 153 12.11 1.55 5.71
C GLY A 153 10.60 1.74 5.65
N VAL A 154 10.08 1.59 4.43
CA VAL A 154 8.66 1.52 4.10
C VAL A 154 8.37 0.15 3.53
N MET A 155 7.33 -0.51 4.04
CA MET A 155 6.81 -1.76 3.53
C MET A 155 5.40 -1.53 2.98
N LEU A 156 5.21 -1.96 1.73
CA LEU A 156 3.93 -2.07 1.06
C LEU A 156 3.63 -3.55 0.91
N GLN A 157 2.53 -4.02 1.49
CA GLN A 157 2.21 -5.44 1.54
C GLN A 157 0.82 -5.71 0.98
N PHE A 158 0.76 -6.61 0.01
CA PHE A 158 -0.46 -7.14 -0.58
C PHE A 158 -0.73 -8.55 -0.05
N TYR A 159 -1.99 -8.86 0.24
CA TYR A 159 -2.43 -10.13 0.79
C TYR A 159 -3.54 -10.74 -0.07
N HIS A 160 -3.40 -12.01 -0.44
CA HIS A 160 -4.44 -12.72 -1.17
C HIS A 160 -5.60 -13.10 -0.23
N GLN A 161 -6.73 -12.39 -0.31
CA GLN A 161 -7.86 -12.58 0.61
C GLN A 161 -8.51 -13.94 0.47
N ASP A 162 -8.54 -14.50 -0.74
CA ASP A 162 -9.00 -15.86 -1.00
C ASP A 162 -8.21 -16.90 -0.21
N ILE A 163 -6.90 -16.72 -0.08
CA ILE A 163 -6.07 -17.62 0.73
C ILE A 163 -6.31 -17.38 2.22
N LEU A 164 -6.36 -16.12 2.66
CA LEU A 164 -6.66 -15.79 4.07
C LEU A 164 -8.02 -16.34 4.51
N ARG A 165 -9.03 -16.25 3.65
CA ARG A 165 -10.38 -16.80 3.86
C ARG A 165 -10.34 -18.32 3.98
N LYS A 166 -9.68 -19.04 3.06
CA LYS A 166 -9.51 -20.50 3.14
C LYS A 166 -8.81 -20.94 4.43
N ILE A 167 -7.81 -20.18 4.89
CA ILE A 167 -7.12 -20.44 6.17
C ILE A 167 -8.09 -20.24 7.34
N SER A 168 -8.89 -19.16 7.32
CA SER A 168 -9.86 -18.87 8.38
C SER A 168 -10.95 -19.95 8.50
N GLU A 169 -11.47 -20.43 7.37
CA GLU A 169 -12.47 -21.50 7.30
C GLU A 169 -11.89 -22.83 7.81
N SER A 170 -10.67 -23.18 7.39
CA SER A 170 -9.98 -24.40 7.85
C SER A 170 -9.70 -24.41 9.35
N ASN A 171 -9.36 -23.25 9.93
CA ASN A 171 -9.12 -23.12 11.36
C ASN A 171 -10.43 -23.20 12.16
N ASN A 172 -11.52 -22.63 11.64
CA ASN A 172 -12.84 -22.77 12.26
C ASN A 172 -13.31 -24.24 12.27
N ILE A 173 -13.08 -24.99 11.19
CA ILE A 173 -13.38 -26.43 11.13
C ILE A 173 -12.56 -27.21 12.17
N ARG A 174 -11.26 -26.89 12.32
CA ARG A 174 -10.40 -27.54 13.33
C ARG A 174 -10.85 -27.27 14.76
N MET A 175 -11.27 -26.04 15.07
CA MET A 175 -11.82 -25.72 16.39
C MET A 175 -13.13 -26.48 16.66
N GLN A 176 -14.04 -26.58 15.68
CA GLN A 176 -15.27 -27.34 15.84
C GLN A 176 -15.04 -28.85 16.00
N ALA A 177 -14.13 -29.44 15.23
CA ALA A 177 -13.77 -30.86 15.36
C ALA A 177 -13.16 -31.20 16.74
N SER A 178 -12.34 -30.28 17.28
CA SER A 178 -11.72 -30.42 18.61
C SER A 178 -12.75 -30.33 19.76
N VAL A 179 -13.81 -29.55 19.57
CA VAL A 179 -14.93 -29.43 20.53
C VAL A 179 -15.81 -30.68 20.51
N THR A 180 -16.07 -31.24 19.33
CA THR A 180 -16.90 -32.46 19.19
C THR A 180 -16.20 -33.70 19.75
N LEU A 181 -14.88 -33.85 19.56
CA LEU A 181 -14.11 -34.97 20.12
C LEU A 181 -13.99 -34.95 21.66
N LYS A 182 -14.08 -33.77 22.28
CA LYS A 182 -14.12 -33.66 23.76
C LYS A 182 -15.48 -34.00 24.36
N LYS A 183 -16.58 -33.86 23.61
CA LYS A 183 -17.92 -34.27 24.07
C LYS A 183 -18.16 -35.77 23.99
N SER A 184 -17.47 -36.49 23.10
CA SER A 184 -17.63 -37.95 22.94
C SER A 184 -16.84 -38.80 23.95
N THR A 185 -15.95 -38.21 24.75
CA THR A 185 -15.14 -38.95 25.76
C THR A 185 -15.62 -38.79 27.21
N SER A 186 -16.69 -38.02 27.46
CA SER A 186 -17.19 -37.76 28.82
C SER A 186 -18.38 -38.63 29.27
N SER A 187 -18.77 -39.67 28.52
CA SER A 187 -19.95 -40.49 28.86
C SER A 187 -19.68 -41.96 29.24
N VAL A 188 -18.44 -42.38 29.50
CA VAL A 188 -18.17 -43.76 29.95
C VAL A 188 -17.25 -43.77 31.16
N LEU A 189 -17.81 -43.56 32.35
CA LEU A 189 -17.28 -44.09 33.62
C LEU A 189 -18.32 -43.86 34.72
N LYS A 190 -19.39 -44.66 34.68
CA LYS A 190 -20.15 -45.01 35.89
C LYS A 190 -20.54 -46.48 35.83
N LYS A 191 -20.36 -47.13 36.99
CA LYS A 191 -20.59 -48.54 37.35
C LYS A 191 -19.33 -49.40 37.08
N LYS A 192 -18.68 -49.98 38.09
CA LYS A 192 -19.20 -50.56 39.34
C LYS A 192 -18.34 -50.17 40.55
#